data_AF-A0A0C3E996-F1
#
_entry.id   AF-A0A0C3E996-F1
#
_cell.length_a   1.000
_cell.length_b   1.000
_cell.length_c   1.000
_cell.angle_alpha   90.00
_cell.angle_beta   90.00
_cell.angle_gamma   90.00
#
_symmetry.space_group_name_H-M   'P 1'
#
loop_
_entity.id
_entity.type
_entity.pdbx_description
1 polymer ?
#
loop_
_entity_poly.entity_id
_entity_poly.type
_entity_poly.pdbx_seq_one_letter_code
_entity_poly.pdbx_strand_id
1 'polypeptide(L)'
;MCREWMTPEQKLFLQDELVRYSSMSTKEYAQLWLAFFQQWSQHWPERAAMFLELPSDAPLTPQQQKDPAKAVAKRQQWLRWHAGARKNRSANRKMLTILNGLIKGKMQVKQPLEIYSKMYYTLWVKHNNPLNSTDTTIASIHRQIENQFKAEPQEIQDKVMHIHMEQTTGKNDKSVAEDEEDAYLDIDLDTLQSNIQECGSALQKVLSHLACMTGWSFLVLMGGPDLTCPDGQCAIVSLHCGKHKGGLDFTQSCPEF
;
A
#
# COMPACT_ATOMS: atom_id res chain seq x y z
N MET A 1 5.30 22.70 20.54
CA MET A 1 3.92 23.08 20.14
C MET A 1 3.95 23.47 18.67
N CYS A 2 3.26 22.75 17.79
CA CYS A 2 3.13 23.14 16.38
C CYS A 2 2.21 24.37 16.32
N ARG A 3 2.69 25.52 15.84
CA ARG A 3 1.82 26.66 15.55
C ARG A 3 0.81 26.24 14.49
N GLU A 4 -0.48 26.41 14.77
CA GLU A 4 -1.51 26.24 13.75
C GLU A 4 -1.23 27.19 12.59
N TRP A 5 -1.21 26.66 11.37
CA TRP A 5 -0.82 27.42 10.19
C TRP A 5 -1.99 28.14 9.53
N MET A 6 -3.20 27.97 10.07
CA MET A 6 -4.44 28.58 9.59
C MET A 6 -5.15 29.27 10.74
N THR A 7 -5.85 30.36 10.44
CA THR A 7 -6.80 30.95 11.37
C THR A 7 -8.08 30.09 11.46
N PRO A 8 -8.89 30.23 12.53
CA PRO A 8 -10.17 29.53 12.63
C PRO A 8 -11.11 29.79 11.45
N GLU A 9 -11.16 31.02 10.94
CA GLU A 9 -11.96 31.42 9.79
C GLU A 9 -11.51 30.72 8.50
N GLN A 10 -10.19 30.67 8.27
CA GLN A 10 -9.61 29.95 7.13
C GLN A 10 -9.94 28.47 7.17
N LYS A 11 -9.90 27.88 8.38
CA LYS A 11 -10.24 26.46 8.58
C LYS A 11 -11.71 26.19 8.28
N LEU A 12 -12.62 27.05 8.74
CA LEU A 12 -14.06 26.93 8.43
C LEU A 12 -14.31 27.01 6.92
N PHE A 13 -13.70 27.97 6.23
CA PHE A 13 -13.81 28.08 4.77
C PHE A 13 -13.31 26.83 4.05
N LEU A 14 -12.17 26.27 4.47
CA LEU A 14 -11.69 25.01 3.90
C LEU A 14 -12.61 23.82 4.19
N GLN A 15 -13.30 23.81 5.34
CA GLN A 15 -14.27 22.76 5.68
C GLN A 15 -15.53 22.85 4.81
N ASP A 16 -16.03 24.05 4.54
CA ASP A 16 -17.17 24.22 3.62
C ASP A 16 -16.79 23.81 2.19
N GLU A 17 -15.62 24.26 1.73
CA GLU A 17 -15.09 23.87 0.43
C GLU A 17 -14.76 22.38 0.32
N LEU A 18 -14.47 21.72 1.44
CA LEU A 18 -14.23 20.28 1.46
C LEU A 18 -15.48 19.49 1.04
N VAL A 19 -16.68 19.94 1.44
CA VAL A 19 -17.95 19.30 1.06
C VAL A 19 -18.19 19.42 -0.45
N ARG A 20 -17.87 20.58 -1.03
CA ARG A 20 -17.92 20.79 -2.49
C ARG A 20 -16.85 19.97 -3.21
N TYR A 21 -15.64 19.94 -2.67
CA TYR A 21 -14.51 19.21 -3.25
C TYR A 21 -14.76 17.70 -3.29
N SER A 22 -15.36 17.13 -2.24
CA SER A 22 -15.60 15.68 -2.12
C SER A 22 -16.68 15.15 -3.06
N SER A 23 -17.60 16.01 -3.52
CA SER A 23 -18.67 15.65 -4.46
C SER A 23 -18.27 15.78 -5.93
N MET A 24 -17.12 16.39 -6.24
CA MET A 24 -16.67 16.63 -7.61
C MET A 24 -15.83 15.51 -8.21
N SER A 25 -15.93 15.35 -9.53
CA SER A 25 -15.08 14.46 -10.31
C SER A 25 -13.70 15.05 -10.59
N THR A 26 -12.76 14.21 -11.03
CA THR A 26 -11.38 14.63 -11.33
C THR A 26 -11.27 15.67 -12.44
N LYS A 27 -12.23 15.72 -13.37
CA LYS A 27 -12.25 16.68 -14.50
C LYS A 27 -12.65 18.09 -14.04
N GLU A 28 -13.46 18.19 -12.99
CA GLU A 28 -14.02 19.45 -12.51
C GLU A 28 -13.06 20.19 -11.57
N TYR A 29 -12.04 19.51 -11.05
CA TYR A 29 -11.07 20.10 -10.13
C TYR A 29 -10.36 21.34 -10.69
N ALA A 30 -10.07 21.39 -11.99
CA ALA A 30 -9.42 22.56 -12.58
C ALA A 30 -10.27 23.83 -12.43
N GLN A 31 -11.59 23.71 -12.65
CA GLN A 31 -12.54 24.82 -12.51
C GLN A 31 -12.74 25.18 -11.03
N LEU A 32 -12.84 24.16 -10.17
CA LEU A 32 -12.93 24.36 -8.72
C LEU A 32 -11.75 25.15 -8.18
N TRP A 33 -10.51 24.77 -8.56
CA TRP A 33 -9.31 25.44 -8.08
C TRP A 33 -9.28 26.92 -8.46
N LEU A 34 -9.68 27.26 -9.69
CA LEU A 34 -9.72 28.65 -10.12
C LEU A 34 -10.68 29.48 -9.26
N ALA A 35 -11.92 29.00 -9.09
CA ALA A 35 -12.93 29.68 -8.28
C ALA A 35 -12.53 29.74 -6.79
N PHE A 36 -12.00 28.64 -6.25
CA PHE A 36 -11.51 28.54 -4.88
C PHE A 36 -10.40 29.56 -4.59
N PHE A 37 -9.37 29.66 -5.44
CA PHE A 37 -8.27 30.59 -5.19
C PHE A 37 -8.67 32.04 -5.40
N GLN A 38 -9.62 32.31 -6.32
CA GLN A 38 -10.19 33.63 -6.47
C GLN A 38 -10.90 34.07 -5.18
N GLN A 39 -11.82 33.26 -4.66
CA GLN A 39 -12.52 33.54 -3.40
C GLN A 39 -11.55 33.65 -2.22
N TRP A 40 -10.60 32.71 -2.10
CA TRP A 40 -9.58 32.75 -1.07
C TRP A 40 -8.80 34.07 -1.08
N SER A 41 -8.37 34.55 -2.25
CA SER A 41 -7.61 35.79 -2.39
C SER A 41 -8.41 37.06 -2.05
N GLN A 42 -9.74 37.01 -2.21
CA GLN A 42 -10.63 38.11 -1.82
C GLN A 42 -10.78 38.20 -0.30
N HIS A 43 -10.92 37.06 0.38
CA HIS A 43 -11.05 37.01 1.84
C HIS A 43 -9.71 37.20 2.56
N TRP A 44 -8.64 36.63 2.04
CA TRP A 44 -7.30 36.68 2.62
C TRP A 44 -6.30 37.10 1.54
N PRO A 45 -6.04 38.42 1.37
CA PRO A 45 -5.07 38.92 0.41
C PRO A 45 -3.65 38.59 0.91
N GLU A 46 -3.22 37.35 0.65
CA GLU A 46 -1.98 36.78 1.20
C GLU A 46 -0.75 37.61 0.88
N ARG A 47 -0.77 38.25 -0.29
CA ARG A 47 0.29 39.13 -0.73
C ARG A 47 0.44 40.34 0.21
N ALA A 48 -0.66 40.97 0.60
CA ALA A 48 -0.63 42.08 1.55
C ALA A 48 -0.19 41.63 2.95
N ALA A 49 -0.61 40.43 3.37
CA ALA A 49 -0.22 39.86 4.66
C ALA A 49 1.26 39.44 4.72
N MET A 50 1.81 38.91 3.62
CA MET A 50 3.20 38.42 3.56
C MET A 50 4.21 39.53 3.23
N PHE A 51 3.80 40.58 2.53
CA PHE A 51 4.68 41.64 2.01
C PHE A 51 4.16 43.03 2.35
N LEU A 52 4.17 43.39 3.63
CA LEU A 52 3.62 44.66 4.15
C LEU A 52 4.22 45.92 3.49
N GLU A 53 5.48 45.85 3.06
CA GLU A 53 6.22 46.98 2.51
C GLU A 53 6.12 47.11 0.98
N LEU A 54 5.58 46.09 0.29
CA LEU A 54 5.47 46.12 -1.17
C LEU A 54 4.11 46.67 -1.61
N PRO A 55 4.08 47.65 -2.54
CA PRO A 55 2.85 48.05 -3.21
C PRO A 55 2.14 46.85 -3.84
N SER A 56 0.81 46.87 -3.85
CA SER A 56 -0.04 45.80 -4.40
C SER A 56 0.31 45.45 -5.85
N ASP A 57 0.78 46.44 -6.63
CA ASP A 57 1.03 46.28 -8.07
C ASP A 57 2.51 46.03 -8.42
N ALA A 58 3.41 46.02 -7.43
CA ALA A 58 4.83 45.77 -7.69
C ALA A 58 5.07 44.34 -8.24
N PRO A 59 6.02 44.10 -9.15
CA PRO A 59 6.37 42.74 -9.52
C PRO A 59 7.05 42.00 -8.35
N LEU A 60 6.60 40.79 -8.01
CA LEU A 60 7.26 39.96 -7.01
C LEU A 60 8.53 39.35 -7.59
N THR A 61 9.62 39.38 -6.81
CA THR A 61 10.85 38.67 -7.17
C THR A 61 10.62 37.15 -7.25
N PRO A 62 11.42 36.40 -8.01
CA PRO A 62 11.27 34.93 -8.10
C PRO A 62 11.35 34.23 -6.74
N GLN A 63 12.07 34.80 -5.77
CA GLN A 63 12.14 34.26 -4.42
C GLN A 63 10.84 34.50 -3.64
N GLN A 64 10.26 35.69 -3.75
CA GLN A 64 8.97 36.03 -3.12
C GLN A 64 7.80 35.25 -3.71
N GLN A 65 7.88 34.82 -4.98
CA GLN A 65 6.85 33.97 -5.60
C GLN A 65 6.80 32.55 -5.02
N LYS A 66 7.88 32.05 -4.43
CA LYS A 66 7.94 30.68 -3.89
C LYS A 66 7.02 30.48 -2.68
N ASP A 67 6.89 31.49 -1.83
CA ASP A 67 6.12 31.37 -0.60
C ASP A 67 4.60 31.30 -0.80
N PRO A 68 3.95 32.14 -1.65
CA PRO A 68 2.55 31.96 -1.99
C PRO A 68 2.32 30.64 -2.74
N ALA A 69 3.24 30.21 -3.61
CA ALA A 69 3.13 28.91 -4.27
C ALA A 69 3.14 27.73 -3.27
N LYS A 70 4.00 27.80 -2.24
CA LYS A 70 4.00 26.81 -1.14
C LYS A 70 2.68 26.84 -0.34
N ALA A 71 2.15 28.03 -0.06
CA ALA A 71 0.88 28.17 0.67
C ALA A 71 -0.28 27.56 -0.12
N VAL A 72 -0.33 27.81 -1.44
CA VAL A 72 -1.27 27.19 -2.38
C VAL A 72 -1.16 25.67 -2.36
N ALA A 73 0.06 25.13 -2.50
CA ALA A 73 0.30 23.69 -2.47
C ALA A 73 -0.15 23.06 -1.15
N LYS A 74 0.11 23.72 -0.02
CA LYS A 74 -0.29 23.26 1.31
C LYS A 74 -1.82 23.19 1.47
N ARG A 75 -2.57 24.16 0.93
CA ARG A 75 -4.04 24.14 0.91
C ARG A 75 -4.61 23.04 0.03
N GLN A 76 -4.08 22.87 -1.18
CA GLN A 76 -4.49 21.77 -2.07
C GLN A 76 -4.24 20.42 -1.40
N GLN A 77 -3.09 20.28 -0.74
CA GLN A 77 -2.74 19.09 0.01
C GLN A 77 -3.69 18.85 1.19
N TRP A 78 -4.06 19.90 1.93
CA TRP A 78 -5.03 19.81 3.01
C TRP A 78 -6.40 19.31 2.51
N LEU A 79 -6.96 19.91 1.46
CA LEU A 79 -8.23 19.48 0.87
C LEU A 79 -8.16 18.03 0.38
N ARG A 80 -7.11 17.65 -0.32
CA ARG A 80 -6.90 16.25 -0.74
C ARG A 80 -6.83 15.30 0.45
N TRP A 81 -6.10 15.65 1.50
CA TRP A 81 -5.95 14.83 2.70
C TRP A 81 -7.27 14.61 3.42
N HIS A 82 -8.06 15.67 3.55
CA HIS A 82 -9.34 15.63 4.24
C HIS A 82 -10.47 15.06 3.38
N ALA A 83 -10.37 15.10 2.04
CA ALA A 83 -11.34 14.50 1.12
C ALA A 83 -11.19 12.97 0.97
N GLY A 84 -10.58 12.30 1.95
CA GLY A 84 -10.46 10.84 1.96
C GLY A 84 -9.31 10.26 1.13
N ALA A 85 -8.42 11.07 0.54
CA ALA A 85 -7.32 10.55 -0.27
C ALA A 85 -6.30 9.69 0.53
N ARG A 86 -6.31 9.77 1.87
CA ARG A 86 -5.41 9.00 2.75
C ARG A 86 -6.00 7.70 3.27
N LYS A 87 -7.33 7.61 3.50
CA LYS A 87 -7.99 6.37 3.98
C LYS A 87 -7.62 5.19 3.07
N ASN A 88 -7.57 5.44 1.76
CA ASN A 88 -7.22 4.43 0.78
C ASN A 88 -5.69 4.22 0.59
N ARG A 89 -4.86 5.25 0.48
CA ARG A 89 -3.45 5.04 0.00
C ARG A 89 -2.55 4.30 0.98
N SER A 90 -2.66 4.59 2.28
CA SER A 90 -1.84 3.94 3.32
C SER A 90 -2.22 2.46 3.47
N ALA A 91 -3.52 2.19 3.61
CA ALA A 91 -4.07 0.85 3.68
C ALA A 91 -3.73 0.05 2.42
N ASN A 92 -3.88 0.65 1.23
CA ASN A 92 -3.56 -0.02 -0.04
C ASN A 92 -2.08 -0.40 -0.15
N ARG A 93 -1.14 0.43 0.31
CA ARG A 93 0.30 0.11 0.21
C ARG A 93 0.68 -1.04 1.15
N LYS A 94 0.16 -1.04 2.38
CA LYS A 94 0.36 -2.14 3.33
C LYS A 94 -0.28 -3.42 2.82
N MET A 95 -1.53 -3.35 2.36
CA MET A 95 -2.26 -4.49 1.78
C MET A 95 -1.54 -5.06 0.56
N LEU A 96 -1.08 -4.23 -0.38
CA LEU A 96 -0.28 -4.69 -1.52
C LEU A 96 1.05 -5.31 -1.08
N THR A 97 1.67 -4.83 -0.02
CA THR A 97 2.91 -5.41 0.51
C THR A 97 2.66 -6.77 1.16
N ILE A 98 1.56 -6.91 1.92
CA ILE A 98 1.12 -8.18 2.51
C ILE A 98 0.77 -9.17 1.40
N LEU A 99 -0.02 -8.73 0.41
CA LEU A 99 -0.41 -9.55 -0.73
C LEU A 99 0.81 -10.01 -1.55
N ASN A 100 1.74 -9.10 -1.83
CA ASN A 100 3.01 -9.47 -2.46
C ASN A 100 3.80 -10.47 -1.62
N GLY A 101 3.76 -10.36 -0.29
CA GLY A 101 4.35 -11.35 0.62
C GLY A 101 3.66 -12.71 0.58
N LEU A 102 2.34 -12.75 0.42
CA LEU A 102 1.56 -13.99 0.26
C LEU A 102 1.84 -14.65 -1.10
N ILE A 103 1.83 -13.88 -2.18
CA ILE A 103 2.04 -14.37 -3.56
C ILE A 103 3.47 -14.84 -3.77
N LYS A 104 4.48 -14.10 -3.28
CA LYS A 104 5.89 -14.45 -3.46
C LYS A 104 6.33 -15.69 -2.66
N GLY A 105 5.40 -16.34 -1.97
CA GLY A 105 5.67 -17.35 -0.96
C GLY A 105 6.35 -16.71 0.25
N LYS A 106 6.01 -17.17 1.45
CA LYS A 106 6.86 -16.88 2.61
C LYS A 106 8.24 -17.42 2.26
N MET A 107 9.21 -16.54 2.00
CA MET A 107 10.60 -16.98 1.87
C MET A 107 10.94 -17.68 3.17
N GLN A 108 11.04 -19.01 3.11
CA GLN A 108 11.47 -19.81 4.23
C GLN A 108 12.84 -19.27 4.64
N VAL A 109 13.00 -18.98 5.93
CA VAL A 109 14.30 -18.59 6.47
C VAL A 109 15.23 -19.73 6.15
N LYS A 110 16.29 -19.42 5.40
CA LYS A 110 17.22 -20.45 4.97
C LYS A 110 18.07 -20.87 6.14
N GLN A 111 18.33 -22.17 6.24
CA GLN A 111 19.28 -22.68 7.22
C GLN A 111 20.69 -22.17 6.88
N PRO A 112 21.61 -22.02 7.85
CA PRO A 112 23.00 -21.61 7.58
C PRO A 112 23.66 -22.41 6.46
N LEU A 113 23.47 -23.73 6.45
CA LEU A 113 24.02 -24.61 5.43
C LEU A 113 23.46 -24.35 4.03
N GLU A 114 22.18 -23.96 3.91
CA GLU A 114 21.57 -23.60 2.63
C GLU A 114 22.10 -22.25 2.13
N ILE A 115 22.34 -21.30 3.04
CA ILE A 115 22.95 -20.01 2.73
C ILE A 115 24.39 -20.23 2.25
N TYR A 116 25.18 -21.00 2.99
CA TYR A 116 26.54 -21.38 2.64
C TYR A 116 26.59 -22.07 1.28
N SER A 117 25.77 -23.11 1.08
CA SER A 117 25.67 -23.81 -0.21
C SER A 117 25.36 -22.82 -1.32
N LYS A 118 24.33 -21.99 -1.18
CA LYS A 118 23.98 -21.03 -2.22
C LYS A 118 25.12 -20.06 -2.58
N MET A 119 25.91 -19.63 -1.60
CA MET A 119 27.00 -18.67 -1.81
C MET A 119 28.27 -19.30 -2.38
N TYR A 120 28.59 -20.53 -1.96
CA TYR A 120 29.92 -21.11 -2.16
C TYR A 120 29.88 -22.43 -2.96
N TYR A 121 28.72 -22.91 -3.40
CA TYR A 121 28.59 -24.19 -4.10
C TYR A 121 29.47 -24.28 -5.35
N THR A 122 29.51 -23.23 -6.18
CA THR A 122 30.30 -23.22 -7.41
C THR A 122 31.80 -23.23 -7.16
N LEU A 123 32.26 -22.59 -6.08
CA LEU A 123 33.68 -22.44 -5.77
C LEU A 123 34.26 -23.68 -5.07
N TRP A 124 33.50 -24.31 -4.18
CA TRP A 124 34.04 -25.34 -3.26
C TRP A 124 33.37 -26.70 -3.45
N VAL A 125 32.05 -26.73 -3.46
CA VAL A 125 31.27 -27.98 -3.44
C VAL A 125 31.37 -28.70 -4.80
N LYS A 126 31.32 -27.95 -5.92
CA LYS A 126 31.39 -28.52 -7.26
C LYS A 126 32.75 -29.12 -7.61
N HIS A 127 33.85 -28.55 -7.11
CA HIS A 127 35.20 -29.02 -7.42
C HIS A 127 35.59 -30.29 -6.66
N ASN A 128 35.06 -30.47 -5.44
CA ASN A 128 35.40 -31.60 -4.59
C ASN A 128 34.49 -32.84 -4.79
N ASN A 129 33.42 -32.71 -5.57
CA ASN A 129 32.60 -33.82 -6.03
C ASN A 129 32.60 -33.87 -7.55
N PRO A 130 33.51 -34.64 -8.19
CA PRO A 130 33.30 -35.01 -9.57
C PRO A 130 31.97 -35.76 -9.63
N LEU A 131 30.97 -35.15 -10.27
CA LEU A 131 29.59 -35.64 -10.46
C LEU A 131 29.48 -37.02 -11.16
N ASN A 132 30.59 -37.71 -11.37
CA ASN A 132 30.71 -38.93 -12.14
C ASN A 132 30.61 -40.19 -11.28
N SER A 133 30.48 -40.09 -9.94
CA SER A 133 30.15 -41.26 -9.14
C SER A 133 28.63 -41.42 -9.08
N THR A 134 28.14 -42.49 -9.70
CA THR A 134 26.70 -42.81 -9.81
C THR A 134 26.02 -43.08 -8.47
N ASP A 135 26.76 -43.11 -7.35
CA ASP A 135 26.28 -43.52 -6.03
C ASP A 135 26.21 -42.38 -4.99
N THR A 136 26.31 -41.12 -5.41
CA THR A 136 26.28 -40.00 -4.45
C THR A 136 24.84 -39.76 -3.96
N THR A 137 24.50 -40.23 -2.77
CA THR A 137 23.19 -39.97 -2.14
C THR A 137 23.08 -38.53 -1.65
N ILE A 138 21.88 -37.93 -1.65
CA ILE A 138 21.65 -36.55 -1.17
C ILE A 138 22.19 -36.34 0.26
N ALA A 139 22.04 -37.35 1.12
CA ALA A 139 22.57 -37.32 2.49
C ALA A 139 24.10 -37.18 2.53
N SER A 140 24.83 -37.81 1.60
CA SER A 140 26.29 -37.67 1.52
C SER A 140 26.71 -36.25 1.11
N ILE A 141 25.98 -35.62 0.19
CA ILE A 141 26.20 -34.23 -0.22
C ILE A 141 25.98 -33.28 0.95
N HIS A 142 24.89 -33.44 1.69
CA HIS A 142 24.60 -32.60 2.87
C HIS A 142 25.70 -32.74 3.93
N ARG A 143 26.14 -33.96 4.24
CA ARG A 143 27.23 -34.19 5.20
C ARG A 143 28.54 -33.54 4.74
N GLN A 144 28.85 -33.59 3.45
CA GLN A 144 30.06 -32.97 2.91
C GLN A 144 30.00 -31.45 2.97
N ILE A 145 28.86 -30.85 2.63
CA ILE A 145 28.63 -29.40 2.76
C ILE A 145 28.79 -28.98 4.22
N GLU A 146 28.23 -29.75 5.16
CA GLU A 146 28.37 -29.47 6.59
C GLU A 146 29.81 -29.56 7.07
N ASN A 147 30.56 -30.59 6.65
CA ASN A 147 31.96 -30.74 6.99
C ASN A 147 32.82 -29.61 6.39
N GLN A 148 32.54 -29.20 5.14
CA GLN A 148 33.20 -28.06 4.51
C GLN A 148 32.90 -26.77 5.27
N PHE A 149 31.63 -26.50 5.56
CA PHE A 149 31.22 -25.31 6.30
C PHE A 149 31.91 -25.20 7.67
N LYS A 150 32.07 -26.32 8.39
CA LYS A 150 32.79 -26.36 9.68
C LYS A 150 34.30 -26.13 9.54
N ALA A 151 34.88 -26.48 8.40
CA ALA A 151 36.31 -26.32 8.12
C ALA A 151 36.65 -24.95 7.52
N GLU A 152 35.66 -24.16 7.11
CA GLU A 152 35.87 -22.82 6.57
C GLU A 152 36.46 -21.86 7.60
N PRO A 153 37.20 -20.82 7.16
CA PRO A 153 37.63 -19.72 8.03
C PRO A 153 36.45 -19.10 8.78
N GLN A 154 36.69 -18.67 10.02
CA GLN A 154 35.68 -18.07 10.89
C GLN A 154 34.95 -16.90 10.21
N GLU A 155 35.64 -16.10 9.40
CA GLU A 155 35.05 -14.99 8.65
C GLU A 155 33.91 -15.43 7.72
N ILE A 156 34.04 -16.59 7.05
CA ILE A 156 33.01 -17.12 6.16
C ILE A 156 31.83 -17.64 6.98
N GLN A 157 32.10 -18.32 8.11
CA GLN A 157 31.06 -18.81 9.02
C GLN A 157 30.25 -17.64 9.60
N ASP A 158 30.93 -16.61 10.10
CA ASP A 158 30.31 -15.40 10.65
C ASP A 158 29.46 -14.68 9.61
N LYS A 159 29.94 -14.58 8.37
CA LYS A 159 29.19 -13.97 7.27
C LYS A 159 27.91 -14.74 6.95
N VAL A 160 27.96 -16.07 6.93
CA VAL A 160 26.78 -16.92 6.72
C VAL A 160 25.78 -16.75 7.87
N MET A 161 26.26 -16.74 9.12
CA MET A 161 25.43 -16.55 10.30
C MET A 161 24.82 -15.15 10.35
N HIS A 162 25.55 -14.10 9.94
CA HIS A 162 25.03 -12.74 9.82
C HIS A 162 23.84 -12.68 8.86
N ILE A 163 23.97 -13.26 7.65
CA ILE A 163 22.88 -13.33 6.67
C ILE A 163 21.68 -14.11 7.22
N HIS A 164 21.93 -15.19 7.97
CA HIS A 164 20.85 -15.93 8.65
C HIS A 164 20.12 -15.03 9.65
N MET A 165 20.86 -14.30 10.48
CA MET A 165 20.30 -13.38 11.48
C MET A 165 19.51 -12.23 10.85
N GLU A 166 19.97 -11.66 9.73
CA GLU A 166 19.20 -10.65 8.98
C GLU A 166 17.86 -11.22 8.47
N GLN A 167 17.84 -12.49 8.03
CA GLN A 167 16.60 -13.15 7.58
C GLN A 167 15.63 -13.45 8.73
N THR A 168 16.12 -13.76 9.93
CA THR A 168 15.27 -14.03 11.10
C THR A 168 14.75 -12.75 11.76
N THR A 169 15.62 -11.76 11.95
CA THR A 169 15.25 -10.45 12.54
C THR A 169 14.23 -9.72 11.68
N GLY A 170 14.38 -9.70 10.35
CA GLY A 170 13.41 -9.09 9.44
C GLY A 170 12.04 -9.79 9.39
N LYS A 171 11.91 -11.00 9.97
CA LYS A 171 10.66 -11.76 10.06
C LYS A 171 9.92 -11.52 11.38
N ASN A 172 10.63 -11.33 12.49
CA ASN A 172 10.05 -11.14 13.81
C ASN A 172 9.36 -9.77 13.98
N ASP A 173 9.77 -8.74 13.23
CA ASP A 173 9.09 -7.42 13.23
C ASP A 173 7.67 -7.43 12.62
N LYS A 174 7.19 -8.58 12.13
CA LYS A 174 5.88 -8.69 11.45
C LYS A 174 4.87 -9.60 12.15
N SER A 175 5.20 -10.22 13.29
CA SER A 175 4.28 -11.11 14.01
C SER A 175 3.47 -10.38 15.09
N VAL A 176 2.88 -9.22 14.77
CA VAL A 176 1.94 -8.50 15.64
C VAL A 176 0.52 -8.73 15.11
N ALA A 177 0.03 -9.97 15.20
CA ALA A 177 -1.33 -10.32 14.77
C ALA A 177 -1.89 -11.55 15.50
N GLU A 178 -1.53 -11.74 16.76
CA GLU A 178 -2.07 -12.80 17.61
C GLU A 178 -2.64 -12.14 18.88
N ASP A 179 -3.81 -11.49 18.75
CA ASP A 179 -4.73 -11.13 19.86
C ASP A 179 -6.00 -10.41 19.32
N GLU A 180 -6.61 -10.93 18.24
CA GLU A 180 -7.84 -10.34 17.65
C GLU A 180 -9.09 -11.22 17.80
N GLU A 181 -9.05 -12.29 18.60
CA GLU A 181 -10.19 -13.22 18.70
C GLU A 181 -11.33 -12.72 19.61
N ASP A 182 -11.05 -11.81 20.56
CA ASP A 182 -12.05 -11.31 21.53
C ASP A 182 -12.74 -9.98 21.14
N ALA A 183 -12.38 -9.37 20.00
CA ALA A 183 -12.88 -8.03 19.61
C ALA A 183 -14.22 -8.04 18.82
N TYR A 184 -14.84 -9.20 18.59
CA TYR A 184 -15.99 -9.32 17.68
C TYR A 184 -17.36 -8.92 18.27
N LEU A 185 -17.47 -8.70 19.58
CA LEU A 185 -18.77 -8.59 20.23
C LEU A 185 -19.37 -7.18 20.32
N ASP A 186 -18.66 -6.13 19.91
CA ASP A 186 -19.13 -4.73 20.10
C ASP A 186 -18.80 -3.81 18.90
N ILE A 187 -18.92 -4.34 17.67
CA ILE A 187 -18.74 -3.53 16.46
C ILE A 187 -20.05 -2.78 16.16
N ASP A 188 -19.98 -1.46 16.22
CA ASP A 188 -21.07 -0.55 15.84
C ASP A 188 -21.56 -0.78 14.39
N LEU A 189 -22.87 -0.60 14.14
CA LEU A 189 -23.52 -0.89 12.87
C LEU A 189 -22.98 -0.04 11.72
N ASP A 190 -22.73 1.26 11.96
CA ASP A 190 -22.15 2.14 10.95
C ASP A 190 -20.72 1.70 10.59
N THR A 191 -19.98 1.23 11.59
CA THR A 191 -18.64 0.66 11.39
C THR A 191 -18.70 -0.63 10.56
N LEU A 192 -19.66 -1.52 10.83
CA LEU A 192 -19.85 -2.74 10.06
C LEU A 192 -20.22 -2.44 8.60
N GLN A 193 -21.13 -1.48 8.37
CA GLN A 193 -21.50 -1.05 7.02
C GLN A 193 -20.32 -0.45 6.27
N SER A 194 -19.54 0.42 6.93
CA SER A 194 -18.32 0.99 6.37
C SER A 194 -17.30 -0.11 6.00
N ASN A 195 -17.13 -1.12 6.86
CA ASN A 195 -16.23 -2.24 6.59
C ASN A 195 -16.67 -3.05 5.38
N ILE A 196 -17.96 -3.32 5.23
CA ILE A 196 -18.53 -4.02 4.05
C ILE A 196 -18.27 -3.21 2.77
N GLN A 197 -18.51 -1.89 2.80
CA GLN A 197 -18.25 -1.00 1.66
C GLN A 197 -16.76 -0.93 1.31
N GLU A 198 -15.87 -0.86 2.32
CA GLU A 198 -14.43 -0.81 2.10
C GLU A 198 -13.87 -2.15 1.60
N CYS A 199 -14.43 -3.28 2.07
CA CYS A 199 -14.05 -4.64 1.69
C CYS A 199 -14.10 -4.84 0.17
N GLY A 200 -15.18 -4.39 -0.48
CA GLY A 200 -15.31 -4.50 -1.93
C GLY A 200 -14.17 -3.79 -2.68
N SER A 201 -13.83 -2.57 -2.25
CA SER A 201 -12.73 -1.80 -2.84
C SER A 201 -11.34 -2.40 -2.58
N ALA A 202 -11.15 -3.05 -1.43
CA ALA A 202 -9.92 -3.71 -1.05
C ALA A 202 -9.71 -4.99 -1.88
N LEU A 203 -10.74 -5.85 -1.94
CA LEU A 203 -10.75 -7.06 -2.75
C LEU A 203 -10.56 -6.74 -4.23
N GLN A 204 -11.23 -5.73 -4.78
CA GLN A 204 -11.05 -5.35 -6.18
C GLN A 204 -9.59 -5.05 -6.54
N LYS A 205 -8.85 -4.35 -5.66
CA LYS A 205 -7.42 -4.06 -5.88
C LYS A 205 -6.57 -5.32 -5.82
N VAL A 206 -6.84 -6.19 -4.86
CA VAL A 206 -6.15 -7.49 -4.72
C VAL A 206 -6.37 -8.35 -5.96
N LEU A 207 -7.63 -8.54 -6.35
CA LEU A 207 -8.02 -9.38 -7.48
C LEU A 207 -7.55 -8.78 -8.80
N SER A 208 -7.56 -7.46 -8.97
CA SER A 208 -6.99 -6.80 -10.16
C SER A 208 -5.49 -7.02 -10.27
N HIS A 209 -4.77 -6.97 -9.14
CA HIS A 209 -3.35 -7.26 -9.12
C HIS A 209 -3.06 -8.73 -9.47
N LEU A 210 -3.81 -9.66 -8.87
CA LEU A 210 -3.72 -11.09 -9.19
C LEU A 210 -4.02 -11.35 -10.67
N ALA A 211 -5.10 -10.77 -11.20
CA ALA A 211 -5.48 -10.89 -12.61
C ALA A 211 -4.36 -10.41 -13.55
N CYS A 212 -3.72 -9.29 -13.22
CA CYS A 212 -2.59 -8.78 -13.98
C CYS A 212 -1.37 -9.73 -13.92
N MET A 213 -1.11 -10.35 -12.77
CA MET A 213 0.06 -11.22 -12.59
C MET A 213 -0.12 -12.61 -13.21
N THR A 214 -1.32 -13.19 -13.10
CA THR A 214 -1.59 -14.56 -13.53
C THR A 214 -2.22 -14.64 -14.92
N GLY A 215 -2.79 -13.53 -15.41
CA GLY A 215 -3.63 -13.51 -16.61
C GLY A 215 -5.00 -14.15 -16.41
N TRP A 216 -5.39 -14.46 -15.17
CA TRP A 216 -6.69 -15.05 -14.86
C TRP A 216 -7.76 -13.96 -14.66
N SER A 217 -9.02 -14.36 -14.79
CA SER A 217 -10.16 -13.56 -14.36
C SER A 217 -10.75 -14.15 -13.10
N PHE A 218 -11.19 -13.29 -12.19
CA PHE A 218 -11.72 -13.65 -10.88
C PHE A 218 -13.14 -13.15 -10.73
N LEU A 219 -13.99 -14.00 -10.14
CA LEU A 219 -15.32 -13.68 -9.66
C LEU A 219 -15.34 -13.94 -8.16
N VAL A 220 -15.78 -12.97 -7.38
CA VAL A 220 -16.05 -13.12 -5.95
C VAL A 220 -17.51 -12.79 -5.70
N LEU A 221 -18.23 -13.72 -5.07
CA LEU A 221 -19.59 -13.53 -4.59
C LEU A 221 -19.53 -13.39 -3.06
N MET A 222 -20.10 -12.31 -2.55
CA MET A 222 -20.22 -12.04 -1.12
C MET A 222 -21.70 -11.96 -0.79
N GLY A 223 -22.11 -12.61 0.30
CA GLY A 223 -23.48 -12.59 0.77
C GLY A 223 -23.53 -12.40 2.28
N GLY A 224 -24.50 -11.63 2.77
CA GLY A 224 -24.70 -11.41 4.19
C GLY A 224 -25.96 -10.58 4.46
N PRO A 225 -26.30 -10.34 5.74
CA PRO A 225 -27.43 -9.51 6.11
C PRO A 225 -27.29 -8.09 5.55
N ASP A 226 -28.36 -7.59 4.94
CA ASP A 226 -28.49 -6.19 4.55
C ASP A 226 -28.78 -5.36 5.79
N LEU A 227 -27.77 -4.63 6.26
CA LEU A 227 -27.86 -3.76 7.42
C LEU A 227 -28.82 -2.57 7.19
N THR A 228 -29.20 -2.30 5.94
CA THR A 228 -30.17 -1.24 5.60
C THR A 228 -31.61 -1.73 5.62
N CYS A 229 -31.82 -3.05 5.62
CA CYS A 229 -33.15 -3.66 5.61
C CYS A 229 -33.50 -4.22 7.01
N PRO A 230 -34.51 -3.68 7.71
CA PRO A 230 -34.89 -4.16 9.04
C PRO A 230 -35.41 -5.60 9.03
N ASP A 231 -35.86 -6.10 7.87
CA ASP A 231 -36.37 -7.46 7.70
C ASP A 231 -35.26 -8.52 7.61
N GLY A 232 -33.98 -8.10 7.68
CA GLY A 232 -32.83 -9.01 7.64
C GLY A 232 -32.66 -9.70 6.29
N GLN A 233 -33.04 -9.04 5.20
CA GLN A 233 -32.83 -9.55 3.84
C GLN A 233 -31.35 -9.80 3.57
N CYS A 234 -31.03 -10.78 2.72
CA CYS A 234 -29.65 -11.05 2.34
C CYS A 234 -29.24 -10.12 1.19
N ALA A 235 -28.20 -9.31 1.40
CA ALA A 235 -27.53 -8.58 0.34
C ALA A 235 -26.48 -9.48 -0.32
N ILE A 236 -26.49 -9.51 -1.65
CA ILE A 236 -25.47 -10.20 -2.45
C ILE A 236 -24.71 -9.14 -3.26
N VAL A 237 -23.38 -9.20 -3.17
CA VAL A 237 -22.48 -8.34 -3.94
C VAL A 237 -21.54 -9.23 -4.75
N SER A 238 -21.49 -8.98 -6.06
CA SER A 238 -20.52 -9.63 -6.95
C SER A 238 -19.39 -8.67 -7.32
N LEU A 239 -18.17 -9.18 -7.35
CA LEU A 239 -16.98 -8.48 -7.82
C LEU A 239 -16.37 -9.27 -8.97
N HIS A 240 -16.16 -8.59 -10.09
CA HIS A 240 -15.53 -9.15 -11.29
C HIS A 240 -14.21 -8.41 -11.54
N CYS A 241 -13.12 -9.16 -11.70
CA CYS A 241 -11.79 -8.60 -11.95
C CYS A 241 -11.03 -9.39 -13.01
N GLY A 242 -10.40 -8.70 -13.94
CA GLY A 242 -9.62 -9.30 -15.02
C GLY A 242 -10.33 -9.28 -16.37
N LYS A 243 -9.54 -9.51 -17.42
CA LYS A 243 -9.99 -9.63 -18.81
C LYS A 243 -9.24 -10.79 -19.43
N HIS A 244 -9.90 -11.57 -20.28
CA HIS A 244 -9.20 -12.61 -21.04
C HIS A 244 -8.40 -11.98 -22.19
N LYS A 245 -7.61 -12.78 -22.92
CA LYS A 245 -6.74 -12.30 -24.02
C LYS A 245 -7.47 -11.51 -25.12
N GLY A 246 -8.77 -11.72 -25.29
CA GLY A 246 -9.62 -10.99 -26.24
C GLY A 246 -10.21 -9.69 -25.69
N GLY A 247 -9.83 -9.29 -24.48
CA GLY A 247 -10.25 -8.04 -23.87
C GLY A 247 -11.66 -8.04 -23.28
N LEU A 248 -12.38 -9.16 -23.32
CA LEU A 248 -13.68 -9.27 -22.66
C LEU A 248 -13.51 -9.57 -21.17
N ASP A 249 -14.46 -9.09 -20.38
CA ASP A 249 -14.57 -9.42 -18.96
C ASP A 249 -15.49 -10.64 -18.76
N PHE A 250 -15.73 -10.99 -17.49
CA PHE A 250 -16.53 -12.17 -17.13
C PHE A 250 -17.99 -12.04 -17.58
N THR A 251 -18.62 -10.87 -17.39
CA THR A 251 -20.03 -10.65 -17.73
C THR A 251 -20.25 -10.72 -19.24
N GLN A 252 -19.26 -10.29 -20.03
CA GLN A 252 -19.28 -10.43 -21.49
C GLN A 252 -19.03 -11.87 -21.96
N SER A 253 -18.19 -12.63 -21.24
CA SER A 253 -17.84 -14.00 -21.60
C SER A 253 -18.92 -15.02 -21.18
N CYS A 254 -19.67 -14.72 -20.12
CA CYS A 254 -20.70 -15.56 -19.52
C CYS A 254 -21.99 -14.75 -19.31
N PRO A 255 -22.73 -14.40 -20.37
CA PRO A 255 -23.90 -13.53 -20.26
C PRO A 255 -25.10 -14.17 -19.55
N GLU A 256 -25.09 -15.50 -19.36
CA GLU A 256 -26.14 -16.26 -18.68
C GLU A 256 -25.92 -16.39 -17.16
N PHE A 257 -24.82 -15.86 -16.63
CA PHE A 257 -24.47 -15.89 -15.21
C PHE A 257 -24.94 -14.62 -14.49
#